data_AF-A0A9D1PGG8-F1
#
_entry.id   AF-A0A9D1PGG8-F1
#
_cell.length_a   1.000
_cell.length_b   1.000
_cell.length_c   1.000
_cell.angle_alpha   90.00
_cell.angle_beta   90.00
_cell.angle_gamma   90.00
#
_symmetry.space_group_name_H-M   'P 1'
#
loop_
_entity.id
_entity.type
_entity.pdbx_description
1 polymer ?
#
loop_
_entity_poly.entity_id
_entity_poly.type
_entity_poly.pdbx_seq_one_letter_code
_entity_poly.pdbx_strand_id
1 'polypeptide(L)'
;MVSISLFEQELVHHCSPAFAKLKPANLVCFQKQKFPNFDEDYKEYKTKLKKFGIEIEELCSCDKRHLVLVYQKDALEHQLKRPEILNQLKRYGYPDGDLNTKLQFLSERLSKTNGFPHEIGLFLGYPLRDVLAFEHYKGEGAKLCGYWKVYFDVENAKKTFDIFDKCRDKFEERLFSGKTLAQLLEMQLMLTA
;
A
#
# COMPACT_ATOMS: atom_id res chain seq x y z
N MET A 1 -11.80 15.58 -23.70
CA MET A 1 -10.96 14.51 -23.10
C MET A 1 -10.65 14.94 -21.69
N VAL A 2 -10.99 14.12 -20.68
CA VAL A 2 -10.55 14.38 -19.30
C VAL A 2 -9.04 14.16 -19.29
N SER A 3 -8.26 15.20 -18.99
CA SER A 3 -6.82 15.06 -18.79
C SER A 3 -6.60 14.38 -17.44
N ILE A 4 -6.15 13.14 -17.45
CA ILE A 4 -5.89 12.35 -16.24
C ILE A 4 -4.66 12.91 -15.55
N SER A 5 -4.79 13.28 -14.28
CA SER A 5 -3.68 13.90 -13.55
C SER A 5 -2.55 12.89 -13.34
N LEU A 6 -1.31 13.39 -13.32
CA LEU A 6 -0.13 12.55 -13.04
C LEU A 6 -0.25 11.88 -11.65
N PHE A 7 -0.88 12.56 -10.69
CA PHE A 7 -1.13 12.00 -9.36
C PHE A 7 -2.04 10.76 -9.42
N GLU A 8 -3.10 10.81 -10.22
CA GLU A 8 -4.00 9.67 -10.43
C GLU A 8 -3.28 8.49 -11.09
N GLN A 9 -2.39 8.78 -12.05
CA GLN A 9 -1.57 7.77 -12.73
C GLN A 9 -0.66 7.02 -11.74
N GLU A 10 0.04 7.74 -10.86
CA GLU A 10 0.89 7.13 -9.82
C GLU A 10 0.07 6.29 -8.83
N LEU A 11 -1.09 6.80 -8.41
CA LEU A 11 -2.01 6.04 -7.56
C LEU A 11 -2.42 4.73 -8.23
N VAL A 12 -2.87 4.77 -9.49
CA VAL A 12 -3.28 3.58 -10.22
C VAL A 12 -2.10 2.62 -10.40
N HIS A 13 -0.95 3.09 -10.87
CA HIS A 13 0.22 2.25 -11.13
C HIS A 13 0.67 1.47 -9.87
N HIS A 14 0.72 2.16 -8.72
CA HIS A 14 1.27 1.58 -7.49
C HIS A 14 0.23 0.91 -6.57
N CYS A 15 -1.04 1.33 -6.63
CA CYS A 15 -2.05 0.97 -5.63
C CYS A 15 -3.25 0.19 -6.18
N SER A 16 -3.24 -0.19 -7.47
CA SER A 16 -4.28 -1.03 -8.08
C SER A 16 -4.65 -2.27 -7.26
N PRO A 17 -3.71 -3.05 -6.67
CA PRO A 17 -4.08 -4.20 -5.84
C PRO A 17 -4.92 -3.84 -4.60
N ALA A 18 -4.64 -2.71 -3.94
CA ALA A 18 -5.45 -2.21 -2.84
C ALA A 18 -6.82 -1.73 -3.32
N PHE A 19 -6.89 -1.01 -4.44
CA PHE A 19 -8.15 -0.61 -5.06
C PHE A 19 -9.04 -1.82 -5.40
N ALA A 20 -8.42 -2.88 -5.92
CA ALA A 20 -9.09 -4.13 -6.24
C ALA A 20 -9.42 -5.03 -5.02
N LYS A 21 -9.12 -4.60 -3.79
CA LYS A 21 -9.27 -5.40 -2.55
C LYS A 21 -8.46 -6.70 -2.54
N LEU A 22 -7.42 -6.80 -3.36
CA LEU A 22 -6.51 -7.95 -3.44
C LEU A 22 -5.38 -7.86 -2.39
N LYS A 23 -5.15 -6.65 -1.86
CA LYS A 23 -4.12 -6.34 -0.86
C LYS A 23 -4.71 -5.37 0.17
N PRO A 24 -4.34 -5.46 1.46
CA PRO A 24 -4.83 -4.52 2.46
C PRO A 24 -4.32 -3.10 2.22
N ALA A 25 -3.08 -2.94 1.72
CA ALA A 25 -2.49 -1.63 1.49
C ALA A 25 -1.36 -1.68 0.45
N ASN A 26 -1.08 -0.54 -0.19
CA ASN A 26 0.06 -0.30 -1.07
C ASN A 26 0.79 0.98 -0.63
N LEU A 27 2.09 1.08 -0.95
CA LEU A 27 2.85 2.32 -0.81
C LEU A 27 3.02 2.97 -2.18
N VAL A 28 2.96 4.29 -2.21
CA VAL A 28 3.30 5.12 -3.36
C VAL A 28 4.20 6.26 -2.89
N CYS A 29 5.16 6.64 -3.72
CA CYS A 29 6.13 7.67 -3.40
C CYS A 29 6.07 8.81 -4.41
N PHE A 30 5.72 10.01 -3.93
CA PHE A 30 5.61 11.19 -4.77
C PHE A 30 6.86 12.05 -4.63
N GLN A 31 7.59 12.25 -5.73
CA GLN A 31 8.77 13.12 -5.75
C GLN A 31 8.34 14.59 -5.74
N LYS A 32 8.81 15.38 -4.77
CA LYS A 32 8.38 16.79 -4.60
C LYS A 32 8.59 17.64 -5.85
N GLN A 33 9.66 17.38 -6.61
CA GLN A 33 9.93 18.08 -7.87
C GLN A 33 8.93 17.76 -8.98
N LYS A 34 8.37 16.54 -9.01
CA LYS A 34 7.38 16.11 -10.01
C LYS A 34 5.95 16.45 -9.62
N PHE A 35 5.69 16.60 -8.32
CA PHE A 35 4.37 16.84 -7.75
C PHE A 35 4.35 18.13 -6.92
N PRO A 36 4.51 19.31 -7.54
CA PRO A 36 4.53 20.59 -6.81
C PRO A 36 3.19 20.91 -6.12
N ASN A 37 2.08 20.37 -6.63
CA ASN A 37 0.74 20.56 -6.07
C ASN A 37 0.30 19.38 -5.17
N PHE A 38 1.26 18.63 -4.60
CA PHE A 38 0.98 17.42 -3.83
C PHE A 38 -0.10 17.63 -2.75
N ASP A 39 -0.07 18.73 -2.00
CA ASP A 39 -1.00 18.96 -0.90
C ASP A 39 -2.47 19.10 -1.35
N GLU A 40 -2.69 19.69 -2.52
CA GLU A 40 -4.02 19.87 -3.11
C GLU A 40 -4.54 18.53 -3.63
N ASP A 41 -3.73 17.84 -4.46
CA ASP A 41 -4.04 16.52 -4.99
C ASP A 41 -4.29 15.51 -3.84
N TYR A 42 -3.42 15.49 -2.83
CA TYR A 42 -3.54 14.60 -1.68
C TYR A 42 -4.86 14.83 -0.93
N LYS A 43 -5.23 16.07 -0.63
CA LYS A 43 -6.51 16.38 0.05
C LYS A 43 -7.71 15.98 -0.80
N GLU A 44 -7.64 16.22 -2.10
CA GLU A 44 -8.68 15.87 -3.04
C GLU A 44 -8.90 14.35 -3.10
N TYR A 45 -7.84 13.58 -3.33
CA TYR A 45 -7.93 12.12 -3.42
C TYR A 45 -8.23 11.47 -2.07
N LYS A 46 -7.76 12.04 -0.94
CA LYS A 46 -8.12 11.57 0.40
C LYS A 46 -9.63 11.66 0.64
N THR A 47 -10.26 12.72 0.15
CA THR A 47 -11.71 12.89 0.23
C THR A 47 -12.43 11.98 -0.76
N LYS A 48 -11.99 11.93 -2.03
CA LYS A 48 -12.62 11.14 -3.10
C LYS A 48 -12.61 9.64 -2.82
N LEU A 49 -11.52 9.11 -2.25
CA LEU A 49 -11.34 7.67 -2.04
C LEU A 49 -12.09 7.14 -0.83
N LYS A 50 -12.35 7.99 0.18
CA LYS A 50 -12.99 7.62 1.44
C LYS A 50 -14.37 6.97 1.24
N LYS A 51 -15.16 7.42 0.27
CA LYS A 51 -16.49 6.83 -0.05
C LYS A 51 -16.41 5.38 -0.54
N PHE A 52 -15.23 4.91 -0.96
CA PHE A 52 -14.99 3.53 -1.41
C PHE A 52 -14.38 2.63 -0.32
N GLY A 53 -14.27 3.12 0.93
CA GLY A 53 -13.59 2.40 2.02
C GLY A 53 -12.06 2.44 1.92
N ILE A 54 -11.52 3.25 1.00
CA ILE A 54 -10.09 3.42 0.77
C ILE A 54 -9.66 4.72 1.47
N GLU A 55 -8.65 4.61 2.32
CA GLU A 55 -8.01 5.77 2.95
C GLU A 55 -6.58 5.93 2.44
N ILE A 56 -6.10 7.18 2.42
CA ILE A 56 -4.71 7.50 2.10
C ILE A 56 -4.11 8.31 3.24
N GLU A 57 -2.91 7.92 3.65
CA GLU A 57 -2.21 8.51 4.79
C GLU A 57 -0.74 8.75 4.40
N GLU A 58 -0.28 9.99 4.56
CA GLU A 58 1.15 10.29 4.44
C GLU A 58 1.89 9.74 5.66
N LEU A 59 2.74 8.75 5.45
CA LEU A 59 3.50 8.12 6.54
C LEU A 59 4.76 8.91 6.88
N CYS A 60 5.45 9.47 5.90
CA CYS A 60 6.56 10.38 6.14
C CYS A 60 6.83 11.28 4.93
N SER A 61 7.41 12.44 5.21
CA SER A 61 7.92 13.37 4.21
C SER A 61 9.40 13.62 4.47
N CYS A 62 10.21 13.56 3.42
CA CYS A 62 11.59 14.06 3.48
C CYS A 62 11.80 15.15 2.42
N ASP A 63 13.01 15.69 2.32
CA ASP A 63 13.33 16.80 1.40
C ASP A 63 13.00 16.48 -0.06
N LYS A 64 13.03 15.20 -0.45
CA LYS A 64 12.86 14.79 -1.85
C LYS A 64 11.49 14.22 -2.18
N ARG A 65 10.76 13.68 -1.21
CA ARG A 65 9.57 12.87 -1.48
C ARG A 65 8.58 12.79 -0.33
N HIS A 66 7.33 12.53 -0.68
CA HIS A 66 6.26 12.09 0.21
C HIS A 66 6.11 10.57 0.08
N LEU A 67 5.98 9.86 1.19
CA LEU A 67 5.64 8.44 1.23
C LEU A 67 4.19 8.30 1.72
N VAL A 68 3.33 7.78 0.87
CA VAL A 68 1.89 7.66 1.15
C VAL A 68 1.51 6.18 1.18
N LEU A 69 0.75 5.81 2.21
CA LEU A 69 0.07 4.53 2.32
C LEU A 69 -1.35 4.67 1.80
N VAL A 70 -1.72 3.82 0.86
CA VAL A 70 -3.09 3.71 0.31
C VAL A 70 -3.65 2.38 0.75
N TYR A 71 -4.77 2.36 1.47
CA TYR A 71 -5.24 1.14 2.11
C TYR A 71 -6.75 1.00 2.14
N GLN A 72 -7.22 -0.24 2.08
CA GLN A 72 -8.60 -0.62 2.34
C GLN A 72 -8.77 -0.72 3.85
N LYS A 73 -9.57 0.17 4.45
CA LYS A 73 -9.66 0.32 5.91
C LYS A 73 -9.93 -1.00 6.62
N ASP A 74 -11.02 -1.66 6.26
CA ASP A 74 -11.47 -2.89 6.94
C ASP A 74 -10.49 -4.05 6.72
N ALA A 75 -9.92 -4.15 5.51
CA ALA A 75 -8.95 -5.20 5.19
C ALA A 75 -7.64 -5.02 5.97
N LEU A 76 -7.15 -3.79 6.09
CA LEU A 76 -5.95 -3.49 6.87
C LEU A 76 -6.21 -3.71 8.37
N GLU A 77 -7.36 -3.25 8.90
CA GLU A 77 -7.74 -3.52 10.28
C GLU A 77 -7.79 -5.03 10.58
N HIS A 78 -8.44 -5.80 9.71
CA HIS A 78 -8.53 -7.25 9.87
C HIS A 78 -7.16 -7.92 9.84
N GLN A 79 -6.31 -7.52 8.88
CA GLN A 79 -4.94 -8.02 8.75
C GLN A 79 -4.12 -7.79 10.02
N LEU A 80 -4.16 -6.59 10.60
CA LEU A 80 -3.39 -6.25 11.80
C LEU A 80 -3.96 -6.85 13.09
N LYS A 81 -5.24 -7.28 13.09
CA LYS A 81 -5.89 -7.97 14.21
C LYS A 81 -5.60 -9.47 14.24
N ARG A 82 -4.99 -10.05 13.20
CA ARG A 82 -4.58 -11.46 13.20
C ARG A 82 -3.62 -11.74 14.36
N PRO A 83 -3.84 -12.79 15.19
CA PRO A 83 -3.07 -13.00 16.42
C PRO A 83 -1.55 -13.02 16.21
N GLU A 84 -1.07 -13.68 15.17
CA GLU A 84 0.35 -13.77 14.83
C GLU A 84 0.96 -12.42 14.42
N ILE A 85 0.19 -11.58 13.72
CA ILE A 85 0.62 -10.24 13.30
C ILE A 85 0.63 -9.30 14.50
N LEU A 86 -0.44 -9.32 15.31
CA LEU A 86 -0.55 -8.51 16.51
C LEU A 86 0.57 -8.82 17.50
N ASN A 87 0.85 -10.10 17.74
CA ASN A 87 1.95 -10.54 18.61
C ASN A 87 3.31 -10.06 18.08
N GLN A 88 3.52 -10.10 16.76
CA GLN A 88 4.76 -9.62 16.17
C GLN A 88 4.89 -8.09 16.26
N LEU A 89 3.82 -7.33 16.02
CA LEU A 89 3.82 -5.88 16.21
C LEU A 89 4.14 -5.49 17.66
N LYS A 90 3.62 -6.22 18.65
CA LYS A 90 3.98 -6.01 20.07
C LYS A 90 5.47 -6.19 20.31
N ARG A 91 6.12 -7.19 19.69
CA ARG A 91 7.57 -7.39 19.76
C ARG A 91 8.36 -6.24 19.13
N TYR A 92 7.81 -5.59 18.12
CA TYR A 92 8.35 -4.38 17.52
C TYR A 92 8.06 -3.10 18.33
N GLY A 93 7.43 -3.21 19.51
CA GLY A 93 7.13 -2.11 20.40
C GLY A 93 5.86 -1.32 20.05
N TYR A 94 5.02 -1.84 19.14
CA TYR A 94 3.77 -1.16 18.80
C TYR A 94 2.82 -1.15 20.01
N PRO A 95 2.17 0.00 20.30
CA PRO A 95 1.21 0.09 21.37
C PRO A 95 -0.06 -0.74 21.08
N ASP A 96 -0.71 -1.15 22.15
CA ASP A 96 -2.12 -1.56 22.08
C ASP A 96 -2.97 -0.37 21.60
N GLY A 97 -4.04 -0.64 20.85
CA GLY A 97 -4.84 0.41 20.24
C GLY A 97 -5.35 0.05 18.85
N ASP A 98 -6.07 1.00 18.26
CA ASP A 98 -6.68 0.88 16.95
C ASP A 98 -5.67 0.98 15.79
N LEU A 99 -6.18 0.97 14.56
CA LEU A 99 -5.37 1.12 13.36
C LEU A 99 -4.63 2.46 13.32
N ASN A 100 -5.30 3.55 13.69
CA ASN A 100 -4.71 4.89 13.68
C ASN A 100 -3.50 4.98 14.61
N THR A 101 -3.61 4.43 15.82
CA THR A 101 -2.50 4.36 16.78
C THR A 101 -1.29 3.63 16.19
N LYS A 102 -1.54 2.53 15.46
CA LYS A 102 -0.48 1.75 14.80
C LYS A 102 0.13 2.49 13.61
N LEU A 103 -0.68 3.17 12.79
CA LEU A 103 -0.21 3.97 11.67
C LEU A 103 0.63 5.17 12.14
N GLN A 104 0.22 5.84 13.21
CA GLN A 104 1.00 6.91 13.83
C GLN A 104 2.36 6.39 14.31
N PHE A 105 2.39 5.26 15.03
CA PHE A 105 3.64 4.66 15.47
C PHE A 105 4.56 4.27 14.29
N LEU A 106 4.00 3.73 13.21
CA LEU A 106 4.73 3.42 11.99
C LEU A 106 5.33 4.69 11.35
N SER A 107 4.54 5.77 11.26
CA SER A 107 4.96 7.08 10.75
C SER A 107 6.11 7.67 11.57
N GLU A 108 6.00 7.61 12.90
CA GLU A 108 7.06 8.07 13.80
C GLU A 108 8.35 7.27 13.62
N ARG A 109 8.25 5.94 13.48
CA ARG A 109 9.43 5.10 13.22
C ARG A 109 10.08 5.46 11.90
N LEU A 110 9.30 5.57 10.82
CA LEU A 110 9.78 5.99 9.50
C LEU A 110 10.51 7.34 9.53
N SER A 111 10.09 8.25 10.40
CA SER A 111 10.67 9.60 10.51
C SER A 111 11.89 9.65 11.42
N LYS A 112 11.98 8.78 12.44
CA LYS A 112 13.04 8.81 13.47
C LYS A 112 14.20 7.87 13.18
N THR A 113 14.02 6.82 12.39
CA THR A 113 15.06 5.80 12.16
C THR A 113 15.85 6.05 10.87
N ASN A 114 17.17 5.85 10.92
CA ASN A 114 18.03 5.87 9.72
C ASN A 114 17.77 4.69 8.75
N GLY A 115 16.85 3.78 9.08
CA GLY A 115 16.46 2.63 8.26
C GLY A 115 14.95 2.58 8.02
N PHE A 116 14.53 1.77 7.05
CA PHE A 116 13.12 1.53 6.75
C PHE A 116 12.59 0.39 7.64
N PRO A 117 11.53 0.60 8.44
CA PRO A 117 10.98 -0.44 9.31
C PRO A 117 10.53 -1.65 8.50
N HIS A 118 11.17 -2.81 8.70
CA HIS A 118 10.87 -4.02 7.93
C HIS A 118 9.44 -4.53 8.17
N GLU A 119 8.91 -4.30 9.37
CA GLU A 119 7.56 -4.72 9.76
C GLU A 119 6.45 -4.05 8.98
N ILE A 120 6.73 -2.98 8.23
CA ILE A 120 5.79 -2.39 7.28
C ILE A 120 5.25 -3.41 6.28
N GLY A 121 6.02 -4.47 5.99
CA GLY A 121 5.54 -5.59 5.19
C GLY A 121 4.26 -6.24 5.74
N LEU A 122 4.05 -6.22 7.06
CA LEU A 122 2.84 -6.74 7.71
C LEU A 122 1.62 -5.87 7.37
N PHE A 123 1.79 -4.54 7.32
CA PHE A 123 0.77 -3.58 6.89
C PHE A 123 0.43 -3.74 5.41
N LEU A 124 1.41 -4.12 4.59
CA LEU A 124 1.22 -4.40 3.17
C LEU A 124 0.65 -5.80 2.91
N GLY A 125 0.40 -6.61 3.95
CA GLY A 125 -0.14 -7.96 3.80
C GLY A 125 0.86 -8.99 3.30
N TYR A 126 2.17 -8.74 3.43
CA TYR A 126 3.18 -9.76 3.11
C TYR A 126 3.12 -10.92 4.12
N PRO A 127 3.47 -12.15 3.70
CA PRO A 127 3.53 -13.28 4.60
C PRO A 127 4.47 -12.99 5.78
N LEU A 128 3.99 -13.22 7.01
CA LEU A 128 4.77 -12.96 8.23
C LEU A 128 6.15 -13.61 8.18
N ARG A 129 6.23 -14.87 7.70
CA ARG A 129 7.49 -15.59 7.58
C ARG A 129 8.48 -14.87 6.65
N ASP A 130 8.03 -14.36 5.51
CA ASP A 130 8.89 -13.64 4.57
C ASP A 130 9.37 -12.30 5.15
N VAL A 131 8.52 -11.59 5.93
CA VAL A 131 8.93 -10.37 6.64
C VAL A 131 10.01 -10.67 7.67
N LEU A 132 9.82 -11.71 8.49
CA LEU A 132 10.80 -12.11 9.50
C LEU A 132 12.12 -12.58 8.85
N ALA A 133 12.05 -13.31 7.75
CA ALA A 133 13.24 -13.73 7.00
C ALA A 133 13.94 -12.55 6.35
N PHE A 134 13.21 -11.58 5.80
CA PHE A 134 13.79 -10.35 5.28
C PHE A 134 14.60 -9.63 6.35
N GLU A 135 14.03 -9.47 7.54
CA GLU A 135 14.71 -8.83 8.67
C GLU A 135 15.93 -9.63 9.11
N HIS A 136 15.77 -10.94 9.32
CA HIS A 136 16.83 -11.82 9.81
C HIS A 136 18.02 -11.90 8.85
N TYR A 137 17.76 -12.09 7.56
CA TYR A 137 18.78 -12.19 6.52
C TYR A 137 19.18 -10.83 5.92
N LYS A 138 18.71 -9.71 6.49
CA LYS A 138 18.99 -8.34 6.02
C LYS A 138 18.68 -8.16 4.52
N GLY A 139 17.66 -8.85 4.04
CA GLY A 139 17.23 -8.84 2.64
C GLY A 139 18.03 -9.76 1.70
N GLU A 140 19.02 -10.51 2.16
CA GLU A 140 19.80 -11.44 1.34
C GLU A 140 19.17 -12.84 1.29
N GLY A 141 19.49 -13.65 0.28
CA GLY A 141 19.03 -15.04 0.20
C GLY A 141 17.57 -15.25 -0.20
N ALA A 142 16.91 -14.22 -0.75
CA ALA A 142 15.57 -14.35 -1.31
C ALA A 142 15.55 -15.30 -2.51
N LYS A 143 14.57 -16.20 -2.55
CA LYS A 143 14.34 -17.15 -3.65
C LYS A 143 13.65 -16.50 -4.85
N LEU A 144 12.90 -15.44 -4.61
CA LEU A 144 12.22 -14.64 -5.62
C LEU A 144 12.11 -13.19 -5.13
N CYS A 145 12.28 -12.24 -6.05
CA CYS A 145 12.08 -10.82 -5.81
C CYS A 145 10.99 -10.30 -6.76
N GLY A 146 9.96 -9.66 -6.19
CA GLY A 146 8.91 -8.98 -6.94
C GLY A 146 8.26 -7.93 -6.05
N TYR A 147 6.96 -8.06 -5.77
CA TYR A 147 6.26 -7.16 -4.84
C TYR A 147 6.82 -7.22 -3.40
N TRP A 148 7.38 -8.36 -3.01
CA TRP A 148 8.24 -8.50 -1.84
C TRP A 148 9.37 -9.50 -2.13
N LYS A 149 10.30 -9.65 -1.18
CA LYS A 149 11.32 -10.71 -1.23
C LYS A 149 10.78 -11.99 -0.60
N VAL A 150 10.74 -13.07 -1.37
CA VAL A 150 10.13 -14.35 -0.98
C VAL A 150 11.21 -15.31 -0.54
N TYR A 151 11.02 -15.92 0.63
CA TYR A 151 11.95 -16.88 1.24
C TYR A 151 11.33 -18.27 1.35
N PHE A 152 10.01 -18.39 1.39
CA PHE A 152 9.32 -19.64 1.63
C PHE A 152 8.53 -20.14 0.42
N ASP A 153 7.31 -19.64 0.22
CA ASP A 153 6.35 -20.17 -0.76
C ASP A 153 6.46 -19.44 -2.11
N VAL A 154 7.43 -19.87 -2.92
CA VAL A 154 7.73 -19.24 -4.22
C VAL A 154 6.58 -19.41 -5.22
N GLU A 155 5.91 -20.57 -5.24
CA GLU A 155 4.86 -20.85 -6.21
C GLU A 155 3.62 -20.00 -5.95
N ASN A 156 3.18 -19.91 -4.69
CA ASN A 156 2.05 -19.05 -4.34
C ASN A 156 2.40 -17.57 -4.52
N ALA A 157 3.63 -17.15 -4.22
CA ALA A 157 4.07 -15.79 -4.45
C ALA A 157 4.03 -15.41 -5.95
N LYS A 158 4.50 -16.28 -6.85
CA LYS A 158 4.40 -16.07 -8.31
C LYS A 158 2.96 -15.87 -8.76
N LYS A 159 2.05 -16.76 -8.34
CA LYS A 159 0.62 -16.64 -8.65
C LYS A 159 0.03 -15.31 -8.14
N THR A 160 0.44 -14.90 -6.94
CA THR A 160 0.00 -13.64 -6.33
C THR A 160 0.53 -12.43 -7.10
N PHE A 161 1.80 -12.45 -7.51
CA PHE A 161 2.40 -11.39 -8.34
C PHE A 161 1.68 -11.27 -9.68
N ASP A 162 1.44 -12.39 -10.37
CA ASP A 162 0.71 -12.40 -11.65
C ASP A 162 -0.71 -11.81 -11.53
N ILE A 163 -1.39 -12.06 -10.40
CA ILE A 163 -2.71 -11.47 -10.12
C ILE A 163 -2.59 -9.96 -9.93
N PHE A 164 -1.56 -9.48 -9.22
CA PHE A 164 -1.33 -8.05 -9.01
C PHE A 164 -0.94 -7.33 -10.31
N ASP A 165 -0.10 -7.94 -11.14
CA ASP A 165 0.29 -7.39 -12.45
C ASP A 165 -0.93 -7.26 -13.34
N LYS A 166 -1.71 -8.35 -13.52
CA LYS A 166 -2.96 -8.31 -14.30
C LYS A 166 -3.97 -7.29 -13.75
N CYS A 167 -3.99 -7.08 -12.44
CA CYS A 167 -4.83 -6.07 -11.82
C CYS A 167 -4.38 -4.66 -12.21
N ARG A 168 -3.09 -4.36 -12.07
CA ARG A 168 -2.50 -3.06 -12.45
C ARG A 168 -2.77 -2.78 -13.93
N ASP A 169 -2.46 -3.73 -14.81
CA ASP A 169 -2.58 -3.57 -16.26
C ASP A 169 -4.03 -3.24 -16.66
N LYS A 170 -5.03 -3.89 -16.04
CA LYS A 170 -6.46 -3.59 -16.30
C LYS A 170 -6.90 -2.21 -15.79
N PHE A 171 -6.37 -1.77 -14.66
CA PHE A 171 -6.67 -0.44 -14.13
C PHE A 171 -6.03 0.63 -15.03
N GLU A 172 -4.78 0.44 -15.44
CA GLU A 172 -4.06 1.34 -16.34
C GLU A 172 -4.71 1.40 -17.72
N GLU A 173 -5.06 0.27 -18.34
CA GLU A 173 -5.75 0.25 -19.63
C GLU A 173 -7.02 1.10 -19.59
N ARG A 174 -7.82 0.95 -18.53
CA ARG A 174 -9.06 1.73 -18.38
C ARG A 174 -8.78 3.19 -18.06
N LEU A 175 -7.77 3.48 -17.25
CA LEU A 175 -7.31 4.84 -17.00
C LEU A 175 -6.95 5.49 -18.33
N PHE A 176 -6.03 4.92 -19.11
CA PHE A 176 -5.58 5.46 -20.40
C PHE A 176 -6.68 5.49 -21.48
N SER A 177 -7.76 4.72 -21.32
CA SER A 177 -8.97 4.85 -22.15
C SER A 177 -9.84 6.08 -21.81
N GLY A 178 -9.47 6.86 -20.80
CA GLY A 178 -10.14 8.10 -20.40
C GLY A 178 -11.05 7.98 -19.18
N LYS A 179 -11.03 6.85 -18.46
CA LYS A 179 -11.81 6.68 -17.21
C LYS A 179 -11.04 7.18 -16.00
N THR A 180 -11.68 7.91 -15.10
CA THR A 180 -11.05 8.34 -13.83
C THR A 180 -11.02 7.20 -12.82
N LEU A 181 -10.12 7.27 -11.82
CA LEU A 181 -10.04 6.28 -10.75
C LEU A 181 -11.37 6.13 -10.01
N ALA A 182 -12.09 7.24 -9.77
CA ALA A 182 -13.41 7.20 -9.15
C ALA A 182 -14.40 6.35 -9.97
N GLN A 183 -14.41 6.51 -11.31
CA GLN A 183 -15.26 5.68 -12.19
C GLN A 183 -14.84 4.20 -12.15
N LEU A 184 -13.54 3.90 -12.09
CA LEU A 184 -13.05 2.52 -11.97
C LEU A 184 -13.55 1.86 -10.68
N LEU A 185 -13.51 2.59 -9.57
CA LEU A 185 -13.96 2.11 -8.26
C LEU A 185 -15.49 1.96 -8.19
N GLU A 186 -16.25 2.88 -8.79
CA GLU A 186 -17.71 2.77 -8.91
C GLU A 186 -18.13 1.53 -9.72
N MET A 187 -17.44 1.27 -10.83
CA MET A 187 -17.67 0.06 -11.63
C MET A 187 -17.37 -1.23 -10.84
N GLN A 188 -16.35 -1.22 -10.00
CA GLN A 188 -16.01 -2.38 -9.17
C GLN A 188 -17.06 -2.64 -8.09
N LEU A 189 -17.56 -1.59 -7.43
CA LEU A 189 -18.63 -1.73 -6.44
C LEU A 189 -19.90 -2.35 -7.05
N MET A 190 -20.30 -1.90 -8.24
CA MET A 190 -21.47 -2.43 -8.95
C MET A 190 -21.36 -3.92 -9.32
N LEU A 191 -20.15 -4.45 -9.47
CA LEU A 191 -19.92 -5.88 -9.76
C LEU A 191 -19.92 -6.75 -8.50
N THR A 192 -19.87 -6.14 -7.31
CA THR A 192 -19.80 -6.84 -6.02
C THR A 192 -21.02 -6.62 -5.11
N ALA A 193 -21.97 -5.79 -5.54
CA ALA A 193 -23.25 -5.54 -4.87
C ALA A 193 -24.34 -6.44 -5.48
#